data_AF-A0A6G0HLM1-F1
#
_entry.id   AF-A0A6G0HLM1-F1
#
_cell.length_a   1.000
_cell.length_b   1.000
_cell.length_c   1.000
_cell.angle_alpha   90.00
_cell.angle_beta   90.00
_cell.angle_gamma   90.00
#
_symmetry.space_group_name_H-M   'P 1'
#
loop_
_entity.id
_entity.type
_entity.pdbx_description
1 polymer ?
#
loop_
_entity_poly.entity_id
_entity_poly.type
_entity_poly.pdbx_seq_one_letter_code
_entity_poly.pdbx_strand_id
1 'polypeptide(L)'
;MVLKQCHSRFKQFRVNHPEKWYDLCFNRDRVGGFVTAQSSVSKSLSGLTAVNASLCVHDAIGPPFRYFEQPLLRRRQAFHQITHLSTVTQMSARELSTSTKSFQYDLKPGVPKPEGGRLFFDTHAVVRLFEENGFTTQQAEVLVKILVRMTNSNMDVIYNDMVTKVQQEIMLQRVMSQIATVKKDMIILEKSEFSTLLAENEKLKIQLLQLKVQLADVMNKLRSDTILDMNLEKSRVKELKAEHEKKLLETRNDIMEMTAEQDRHLTQTNMKIDTEVAGLKTMLESHKLDTIKYLAGSVFTCLTVVLGFYRIWM
;
A
#
# COMPACT_ATOMS: atom_id res chain seq x y z
N MET A 1 12.48 -67.94 7.90
CA MET A 1 13.43 -67.05 8.60
C MET A 1 14.27 -66.40 7.50
N VAL A 2 14.23 -65.10 7.22
CA VAL A 2 14.41 -63.93 8.09
C VAL A 2 13.62 -62.76 7.48
N LEU A 3 12.71 -62.15 8.24
CA LEU A 3 12.11 -60.85 7.91
C LEU A 3 13.19 -59.77 8.09
N LYS A 4 13.53 -59.04 7.03
CA LYS A 4 14.25 -57.76 7.16
C LYS A 4 13.22 -56.63 7.20
N GLN A 5 13.09 -56.11 8.41
CA GLN A 5 12.25 -55.01 8.87
C GLN A 5 12.62 -53.70 8.16
N CYS A 6 11.66 -53.14 7.42
CA CYS A 6 11.79 -51.81 6.80
C CYS A 6 11.30 -50.75 7.81
N HIS A 7 12.22 -50.09 8.49
CA HIS A 7 11.92 -48.94 9.35
C HIS A 7 11.75 -47.68 8.50
N SER A 8 10.52 -47.21 8.33
CA SER A 8 10.26 -45.87 7.80
C SER A 8 10.53 -44.83 8.90
N ARG A 9 11.67 -44.13 8.83
CA ARG A 9 11.92 -42.94 9.65
C ARG A 9 11.24 -41.73 8.97
N PHE A 10 10.01 -41.44 9.38
CA PHE A 10 9.43 -40.10 9.17
C PHE A 10 10.25 -39.09 10.00
N LYS A 11 11.18 -38.39 9.35
CA LYS A 11 11.74 -37.15 9.91
C LYS A 11 10.66 -36.08 9.79
N GLN A 12 10.09 -35.72 10.93
CA GLN A 12 9.24 -34.55 11.07
C GLN A 12 10.06 -33.30 10.73
N PHE A 13 9.86 -32.75 9.53
CA PHE A 13 10.33 -31.41 9.19
C PHE A 13 9.47 -30.41 9.96
N ARG A 14 9.94 -30.05 11.15
CA ARG A 14 9.42 -28.90 11.90
C ARG A 14 9.80 -27.64 11.12
N VAL A 15 8.85 -27.08 10.38
CA VAL A 15 8.99 -25.75 9.77
C VAL A 15 9.02 -24.74 10.92
N ASN A 16 10.23 -24.33 11.31
CA ASN A 16 10.42 -23.19 12.20
C ASN A 16 10.04 -21.93 11.42
N HIS A 17 8.93 -21.31 11.82
CA HIS A 17 8.62 -19.92 11.47
C HIS A 17 9.64 -19.00 12.16
N PRO A 18 10.38 -18.15 11.44
CA PRO A 18 10.97 -16.97 12.05
C PRO A 18 10.01 -15.80 11.84
N GLU A 19 9.21 -15.51 12.87
CA GLU A 19 8.78 -14.14 13.11
C GLU A 19 10.00 -13.27 13.44
N LYS A 20 9.84 -11.95 13.18
CA LYS A 20 10.82 -10.86 13.31
C LYS A 20 11.62 -10.63 12.04
N TRP A 21 11.28 -9.59 11.29
CA TRP A 21 12.21 -8.62 10.66
C TRP A 21 11.39 -7.51 10.01
N TYR A 22 10.78 -6.62 10.81
CA TYR A 22 10.42 -5.26 10.41
C TYR A 22 10.37 -4.34 11.64
N ASP A 23 11.52 -4.16 12.30
CA ASP A 23 11.79 -2.93 13.05
C ASP A 23 12.77 -2.11 12.21
N LEU A 24 12.24 -1.28 11.33
CA LEU A 24 13.00 -0.16 10.76
C LEU A 24 12.57 1.08 11.53
N CYS A 25 13.40 1.42 12.51
CA CYS A 25 13.32 2.65 13.28
C CYS A 25 13.11 3.85 12.34
N PHE A 26 11.94 4.47 12.48
CA PHE A 26 11.66 5.79 11.93
C PHE A 26 12.48 6.79 12.75
N ASN A 27 13.63 7.22 12.23
CA ASN A 27 14.38 8.32 12.82
C ASN A 27 13.53 9.60 12.68
N ARG A 28 12.86 9.98 13.77
CA ARG A 28 12.21 11.27 13.93
C ARG A 28 13.26 12.24 14.45
N ASP A 29 13.96 12.90 13.54
CA ASP A 29 14.85 13.98 13.92
C ASP A 29 14.03 15.15 14.49
N ARG A 30 14.31 15.38 15.77
CA ARG A 30 13.85 16.43 16.63
C ARG A 30 14.59 17.71 16.24
N VAL A 31 13.94 18.61 15.51
CA VAL A 31 14.34 20.02 15.48
C VAL A 31 13.53 20.75 16.56
N GLY A 32 14.17 20.99 17.71
CA GLY A 32 13.75 22.04 18.63
C GLY A 32 14.06 23.41 18.02
N GLY A 33 13.54 24.52 18.47
CA GLY A 33 12.55 24.85 19.48
C GLY A 33 12.39 26.36 19.34
N PHE A 34 11.17 26.88 19.46
CA PHE A 34 11.00 28.32 19.63
C PHE A 34 9.89 28.59 20.64
N VAL A 35 10.23 29.53 21.51
CA VAL A 35 9.58 30.04 22.69
C VAL A 35 8.19 30.58 22.39
N THR A 36 7.21 30.30 23.26
CA THR A 36 6.19 31.29 23.64
C THR A 36 5.70 31.06 25.06
N ALA A 37 5.43 32.18 25.70
CA ALA A 37 5.27 32.40 27.12
C ALA A 37 3.91 31.97 27.69
N GLN A 38 3.90 31.95 29.02
CA GLN A 38 2.78 31.78 29.94
C GLN A 38 1.51 32.55 29.55
N SER A 39 0.35 31.95 29.81
CA SER A 39 -0.66 32.60 30.66
C SER A 39 -1.68 31.60 31.22
N SER A 40 -1.67 31.54 32.56
CA SER A 40 -2.72 31.17 33.52
C SER A 40 -4.19 31.09 33.07
N VAL A 41 -4.93 30.14 33.67
CA VAL A 41 -6.19 30.27 34.47
C VAL A 41 -6.89 28.89 34.44
N SER A 42 -6.73 28.03 35.45
CA SER A 42 -7.51 27.86 36.71
C SER A 42 -8.73 26.91 36.63
N LYS A 43 -8.66 25.82 37.43
CA LYS A 43 -9.72 25.14 38.25
C LYS A 43 -10.93 24.53 37.50
N SER A 44 -11.57 23.40 37.85
CA SER A 44 -11.72 22.55 39.04
C SER A 44 -12.40 21.23 38.58
N LEU A 45 -11.84 20.04 38.84
CA LEU A 45 -12.18 19.05 39.89
C LEU A 45 -13.57 18.37 39.86
N SER A 46 -13.51 17.03 39.68
CA SER A 46 -14.24 15.92 40.35
C SER A 46 -15.73 15.67 40.13
N GLY A 47 -16.05 14.37 39.94
CA GLY A 47 -17.25 13.77 40.53
C GLY A 47 -17.79 12.54 39.80
N LEU A 48 -17.60 11.35 40.38
CA LEU A 48 -18.13 10.05 39.95
C LEU A 48 -19.67 10.02 39.84
N THR A 49 -20.21 9.15 38.97
CA THR A 49 -21.04 7.98 39.37
C THR A 49 -21.41 7.11 38.16
N ALA A 50 -21.44 5.79 38.40
CA ALA A 50 -21.85 4.75 37.47
C ALA A 50 -23.37 4.75 37.22
N VAL A 51 -23.82 4.20 36.10
CA VAL A 51 -24.77 3.06 36.03
C VAL A 51 -25.07 2.70 34.57
N ASN A 52 -25.11 1.40 34.37
CA ASN A 52 -25.37 0.61 33.18
C ASN A 52 -26.81 0.79 32.64
N ALA A 53 -26.99 1.02 31.34
CA ALA A 53 -28.20 0.63 30.60
C ALA A 53 -27.95 0.67 29.07
N SER A 54 -28.20 -0.48 28.46
CA SER A 54 -28.23 -0.74 27.02
C SER A 54 -29.50 -0.15 26.39
N LEU A 55 -29.38 0.55 25.25
CA LEU A 55 -30.37 0.49 24.17
C LEU A 55 -29.75 0.94 22.84
N CYS A 56 -30.03 0.16 21.81
CA CYS A 56 -29.54 0.33 20.44
C CYS A 56 -30.35 1.36 19.64
N VAL A 57 -29.69 1.86 18.59
CA VAL A 57 -30.19 2.43 17.31
C VAL A 57 -30.65 3.91 17.32
N HIS A 58 -29.81 4.81 16.79
CA HIS A 58 -29.97 5.47 15.46
C HIS A 58 -28.95 6.62 15.28
N ASP A 59 -28.45 6.74 14.04
CA ASP A 59 -27.95 7.94 13.36
C ASP A 59 -26.80 8.77 13.97
N ALA A 60 -25.61 8.62 13.39
CA ALA A 60 -24.52 9.60 13.50
C ALA A 60 -24.26 10.26 12.12
N ILE A 61 -25.04 11.29 11.85
CA ILE A 61 -24.75 12.35 10.90
C ILE A 61 -23.67 13.25 11.54
N GLY A 62 -22.48 13.32 10.94
CA GLY A 62 -21.46 14.30 11.33
C GLY A 62 -21.67 15.65 10.63
N PRO A 63 -21.58 16.77 11.37
CA PRO A 63 -20.95 17.98 10.79
C PRO A 63 -20.23 18.84 11.86
N PRO A 64 -19.66 20.01 11.55
CA PRO A 64 -19.13 20.50 10.27
C PRO A 64 -17.71 21.10 10.38
N PHE A 65 -16.99 21.17 9.26
CA PHE A 65 -16.03 22.28 9.04
C PHE A 65 -16.29 22.89 7.66
N ARG A 66 -16.92 24.07 7.66
CA ARG A 66 -16.90 25.11 6.61
C ARG A 66 -16.45 26.38 7.34
N TYR A 67 -15.59 27.26 6.84
CA TYR A 67 -15.51 27.99 5.58
C TYR A 67 -14.00 28.26 5.27
N PHE A 68 -13.51 28.62 4.08
CA PHE A 68 -13.96 29.71 3.21
C PHE A 68 -13.37 29.58 1.79
N GLU A 69 -14.08 30.22 0.87
CA GLU A 69 -14.04 30.26 -0.60
C GLU A 69 -12.72 30.57 -1.32
N GLN A 70 -12.69 30.12 -2.58
CA GLN A 70 -11.82 30.45 -3.73
C GLN A 70 -12.01 31.94 -4.19
N PRO A 71 -11.35 32.53 -5.23
CA PRO A 71 -11.03 31.91 -6.54
C PRO A 71 -9.80 32.41 -7.37
N LEU A 72 -9.50 31.58 -8.39
CA LEU A 72 -9.02 31.87 -9.76
C LEU A 72 -7.60 32.44 -10.01
N LEU A 73 -6.75 31.64 -10.67
CA LEU A 73 -6.50 31.86 -12.10
C LEU A 73 -5.96 30.63 -12.85
N ARG A 74 -6.65 30.41 -13.97
CA ARG A 74 -6.52 29.42 -15.03
C ARG A 74 -5.21 29.59 -15.80
N ARG A 75 -4.39 28.54 -15.90
CA ARG A 75 -3.62 28.31 -17.14
C ARG A 75 -3.59 26.83 -17.49
N ARG A 76 -4.22 26.54 -18.64
CA ARG A 76 -4.12 25.30 -19.40
C ARG A 76 -2.65 24.94 -19.61
N GLN A 77 -2.29 23.68 -19.36
CA GLN A 77 -1.31 22.99 -20.19
C GLN A 77 -1.69 21.53 -20.34
N ALA A 78 -1.41 21.04 -21.55
CA ALA A 78 -2.08 19.94 -22.20
C ALA A 78 -1.77 18.59 -21.55
N PHE A 79 -2.81 17.76 -21.56
CA PHE A 79 -2.74 16.33 -21.31
C PHE A 79 -1.65 15.70 -22.18
N HIS A 80 -0.59 15.19 -21.56
CA HIS A 80 0.17 14.09 -22.14
C HIS A 80 -0.46 12.78 -21.68
N GLN A 81 -0.83 12.03 -22.71
CA GLN A 81 -1.54 10.77 -22.71
C GLN A 81 -0.68 9.73 -21.97
N ILE A 82 -1.00 9.47 -20.71
CA ILE A 82 -0.48 8.29 -20.02
C ILE A 82 -1.30 7.12 -20.54
N THR A 83 -0.73 6.44 -21.53
CA THR A 83 -1.16 5.12 -22.00
C THR A 83 -1.18 4.20 -20.79
N HIS A 84 -2.37 3.85 -20.33
CA HIS A 84 -2.57 2.87 -19.27
C HIS A 84 -2.20 1.50 -19.86
N LEU A 85 -0.92 1.14 -19.78
CA LEU A 85 -0.46 -0.21 -20.09
C LEU A 85 -0.87 -1.11 -18.91
N SER A 86 -2.15 -1.48 -18.87
CA SER A 86 -2.62 -2.58 -18.03
C SER A 86 -2.06 -3.87 -18.63
N THR A 87 -0.79 -4.17 -18.33
CA THR A 87 -0.25 -5.50 -18.54
C THR A 87 -0.99 -6.40 -17.56
N VAL A 88 -2.02 -7.06 -18.06
CA VAL A 88 -2.64 -8.22 -17.43
C VAL A 88 -1.50 -9.19 -17.18
N THR A 89 -1.01 -9.24 -15.95
CA THR A 89 -0.19 -10.35 -15.47
C THR A 89 -1.11 -11.56 -15.50
N GLN A 90 -1.09 -12.23 -16.64
CA GLN A 90 -1.69 -13.54 -16.82
C GLN A 90 -0.88 -14.46 -15.90
N MET A 91 -1.30 -14.55 -14.63
CA MET A 91 -0.90 -15.62 -13.77
C MET A 91 -1.41 -16.87 -14.45
N SER A 92 -0.54 -17.50 -15.23
CA SER A 92 -0.70 -18.88 -15.62
C SER A 92 -0.62 -19.67 -14.31
N ALA A 93 -1.76 -19.76 -13.64
CA ALA A 93 -2.09 -20.94 -12.87
C ALA A 93 -2.04 -22.07 -13.89
N ARG A 94 -0.85 -22.62 -14.14
CA ARG A 94 -0.72 -24.01 -14.54
C ARG A 94 -1.33 -24.76 -13.39
N GLU A 95 -2.63 -24.97 -13.50
CA GLU A 95 -3.35 -26.00 -12.79
C GLU A 95 -2.45 -27.23 -12.90
N LEU A 96 -1.85 -27.60 -11.77
CA LEU A 96 -1.16 -28.86 -11.61
C LEU A 96 -2.28 -29.90 -11.76
N SER A 97 -2.62 -30.20 -13.01
CA SER A 97 -3.52 -31.27 -13.37
C SER A 97 -2.75 -32.54 -13.08
N THR A 98 -2.60 -32.87 -11.80
CA THR A 98 -2.54 -34.24 -11.36
C THR A 98 -3.87 -34.82 -11.78
N SER A 99 -3.94 -35.23 -13.04
CA SER A 99 -5.01 -36.05 -13.57
C SER A 99 -4.97 -37.30 -12.71
N THR A 100 -5.77 -37.28 -11.66
CA THR A 100 -6.16 -38.47 -10.92
C THR A 100 -6.96 -39.29 -11.91
N LYS A 101 -6.27 -39.97 -12.82
CA LYS A 101 -6.82 -41.09 -13.56
C LYS A 101 -7.22 -42.05 -12.47
N SER A 102 -8.51 -42.00 -12.12
CA SER A 102 -9.20 -43.03 -11.38
C SER A 102 -8.69 -44.36 -11.92
N PHE A 103 -7.90 -45.07 -11.13
CA PHE A 103 -7.52 -46.44 -11.41
C PHE A 103 -8.81 -47.24 -11.37
N GLN A 104 -9.51 -47.26 -12.50
CA GLN A 104 -10.66 -48.10 -12.73
C GLN A 104 -10.07 -49.51 -12.74
N TYR A 105 -10.18 -50.19 -11.60
CA TYR A 105 -9.81 -51.58 -11.46
C TYR A 105 -10.78 -52.39 -12.32
N ASP A 106 -10.48 -52.49 -13.61
CA ASP A 106 -11.18 -53.39 -14.51
C ASP A 106 -10.69 -54.82 -14.19
N LEU A 107 -11.33 -55.39 -13.16
CA LEU A 107 -11.05 -56.71 -12.60
C LEU A 107 -11.50 -57.87 -13.51
N LYS A 108 -11.85 -57.60 -14.78
CA LYS A 108 -12.33 -58.64 -15.70
C LYS A 108 -11.40 -58.85 -16.89
N PRO A 109 -10.36 -59.68 -16.76
CA PRO A 109 -9.82 -60.44 -17.90
C PRO A 109 -10.47 -61.81 -17.94
N GLY A 110 -10.75 -62.31 -19.14
CA GLY A 110 -11.24 -63.66 -19.38
C GLY A 110 -10.37 -64.69 -18.67
N VAL A 111 -10.91 -65.27 -17.61
CA VAL A 111 -10.27 -66.33 -16.85
C VAL A 111 -10.18 -67.55 -17.76
N PRO A 112 -9.00 -68.16 -17.96
CA PRO A 112 -8.89 -69.45 -18.61
C PRO A 112 -9.77 -70.43 -17.83
N LYS A 113 -10.76 -71.03 -18.49
CA LYS A 113 -11.62 -72.04 -17.86
C LYS A 113 -10.71 -73.12 -17.23
N PRO A 114 -10.92 -73.50 -15.97
CA PRO A 114 -10.18 -74.59 -15.37
C PRO A 114 -10.42 -75.83 -16.24
N GLU A 115 -9.35 -76.39 -16.82
CA GLU A 115 -9.44 -77.66 -17.51
C GLU A 115 -9.93 -78.71 -16.52
N GLY A 116 -11.02 -79.39 -16.87
CA GLY A 116 -11.77 -80.27 -15.99
C GLY A 116 -10.86 -81.20 -15.20
N GLY A 117 -11.00 -81.15 -13.86
CA GLY A 117 -10.20 -81.94 -12.94
C GLY A 117 -10.24 -83.42 -13.29
N ARG A 118 -9.08 -84.04 -13.47
CA ARG A 118 -8.96 -85.50 -13.62
C ARG A 118 -9.35 -86.14 -12.29
N LEU A 119 -10.50 -86.77 -12.24
CA LEU A 119 -10.92 -87.58 -11.10
C LEU A 119 -10.25 -88.95 -11.20
N PHE A 120 -9.28 -89.20 -10.34
CA PHE A 120 -8.70 -90.53 -10.13
C PHE A 120 -9.60 -91.32 -9.18
N PHE A 121 -10.84 -91.58 -9.60
CA PHE A 121 -11.75 -92.44 -8.84
C PHE A 121 -11.79 -93.82 -9.49
N ASP A 122 -11.19 -94.82 -8.84
CA ASP A 122 -11.24 -96.20 -9.29
C ASP A 122 -12.59 -96.83 -8.90
N THR A 123 -13.56 -96.69 -9.79
CA THR A 123 -14.90 -97.24 -9.66
C THR A 123 -14.88 -98.75 -9.41
N HIS A 124 -13.98 -99.49 -10.07
CA HIS A 124 -13.99 -100.95 -10.04
C HIS A 124 -13.40 -101.51 -8.74
N ALA A 125 -12.36 -100.89 -8.18
CA ALA A 125 -11.83 -101.26 -6.87
C ALA A 125 -12.87 -101.07 -5.76
N VAL A 126 -13.65 -99.99 -5.83
CA VAL A 126 -14.69 -99.69 -4.82
C VAL A 126 -15.89 -100.65 -4.95
N VAL A 127 -16.28 -101.04 -6.18
CA VAL A 127 -17.33 -102.05 -6.39
C VAL A 127 -16.92 -103.40 -5.79
N ARG A 128 -15.69 -103.87 -6.04
CA ARG A 128 -15.20 -105.13 -5.45
C ARG A 128 -15.20 -105.10 -3.91
N LEU A 129 -14.82 -103.97 -3.32
CA LEU A 129 -14.86 -103.81 -1.87
C LEU A 129 -16.29 -103.96 -1.34
N PHE A 130 -17.29 -103.40 -2.00
CA PHE A 130 -18.69 -103.57 -1.57
C PHE A 130 -19.17 -105.01 -1.75
N GLU A 131 -18.77 -105.70 -2.83
CA GLU A 131 -19.09 -107.12 -3.05
C GLU A 131 -18.48 -108.02 -1.95
N GLU A 132 -17.22 -107.78 -1.57
CA GLU A 132 -16.55 -108.49 -0.46
C GLU A 132 -17.24 -108.28 0.89
N ASN A 133 -17.93 -107.14 1.08
CA ASN A 133 -18.69 -106.81 2.28
C ASN A 133 -20.17 -107.27 2.22
N GLY A 134 -20.53 -108.11 1.25
CA GLY A 134 -21.85 -108.76 1.18
C GLY A 134 -22.93 -107.99 0.41
N PHE A 135 -22.56 -106.96 -0.36
CA PHE A 135 -23.48 -106.31 -1.29
C PHE A 135 -23.59 -107.09 -2.60
N THR A 136 -24.79 -107.09 -3.20
CA THR A 136 -24.93 -107.59 -4.58
C THR A 136 -24.24 -106.65 -5.56
N THR A 137 -23.73 -107.19 -6.67
CA THR A 137 -23.01 -106.42 -7.70
C THR A 137 -23.81 -105.20 -8.17
N GLN A 138 -25.13 -105.36 -8.39
CA GLN A 138 -26.00 -104.25 -8.80
C GLN A 138 -26.15 -103.17 -7.72
N GLN A 139 -26.21 -103.55 -6.44
CA GLN A 139 -26.29 -102.59 -5.34
C GLN A 139 -24.97 -101.82 -5.18
N ALA A 140 -23.84 -102.52 -5.30
CA ALA A 140 -22.50 -101.92 -5.27
C ALA A 140 -22.32 -100.90 -6.41
N GLU A 141 -22.70 -101.24 -7.65
CA GLU A 141 -22.61 -100.33 -8.80
C GLU A 141 -23.46 -99.06 -8.61
N VAL A 142 -24.68 -99.19 -8.10
CA VAL A 142 -25.58 -98.04 -7.86
C VAL A 142 -25.00 -97.10 -6.80
N LEU A 143 -24.49 -97.65 -5.69
CA LEU A 143 -23.86 -96.86 -4.62
C LEU A 143 -22.62 -96.12 -5.13
N VAL A 144 -21.76 -96.81 -5.88
CA VAL A 144 -20.57 -96.20 -6.46
C VAL A 144 -20.92 -95.11 -7.47
N LYS A 145 -21.96 -95.31 -8.29
CA LYS A 145 -22.46 -94.31 -9.24
C LYS A 145 -22.97 -93.05 -8.55
N ILE A 146 -23.63 -93.18 -7.39
CA ILE A 146 -24.06 -92.04 -6.56
C ILE A 146 -22.84 -91.32 -6.00
N LEU A 147 -21.84 -92.04 -5.47
CA LEU A 147 -20.60 -91.46 -4.94
C LEU A 147 -19.82 -90.68 -6.00
N VAL A 148 -19.67 -91.24 -7.20
CA VAL A 148 -19.02 -90.54 -8.33
C VAL A 148 -19.81 -89.29 -8.70
N ARG A 149 -21.14 -89.36 -8.80
CA ARG A 149 -21.97 -88.18 -9.12
C ARG A 149 -21.87 -87.09 -8.04
N MET A 150 -21.92 -87.46 -6.77
CA MET A 150 -21.78 -86.52 -5.64
C MET A 150 -20.38 -85.89 -5.62
N THR A 151 -19.33 -86.69 -5.83
CA THR A 151 -17.94 -86.23 -5.87
C THR A 151 -17.71 -85.27 -7.04
N ASN A 152 -18.23 -85.60 -8.23
CA ASN A 152 -18.14 -84.73 -9.40
C ASN A 152 -18.86 -83.40 -9.16
N SER A 153 -20.09 -83.45 -8.63
CA SER A 153 -20.84 -82.23 -8.31
C SER A 153 -20.13 -81.38 -7.26
N ASN A 154 -19.52 -81.98 -6.25
CA ASN A 154 -18.77 -81.25 -5.22
C ASN A 154 -17.47 -80.66 -5.79
N MET A 155 -16.76 -81.41 -6.63
CA MET A 155 -15.54 -80.93 -7.29
C MET A 155 -15.83 -79.78 -8.25
N ASP A 156 -16.93 -79.81 -8.99
CA ASP A 156 -17.33 -78.68 -9.85
C ASP A 156 -17.56 -77.39 -9.04
N VAL A 157 -18.23 -77.47 -7.89
CA VAL A 157 -18.42 -76.31 -7.00
C VAL A 157 -17.06 -75.81 -6.49
N ILE A 158 -16.20 -76.73 -6.04
CA ILE A 158 -14.87 -76.41 -5.52
C ILE A 158 -13.99 -75.75 -6.60
N TYR A 159 -13.97 -76.26 -7.84
CA TYR A 159 -13.20 -75.66 -8.93
C TYR A 159 -13.73 -74.31 -9.40
N ASN A 160 -15.03 -74.04 -9.21
CA ASN A 160 -15.61 -72.74 -9.52
C ASN A 160 -15.29 -71.68 -8.46
N ASP A 161 -15.17 -72.06 -7.19
CA ASP A 161 -14.85 -71.12 -6.08
C ASP A 161 -13.34 -70.96 -5.86
N MET A 162 -12.54 -71.97 -6.21
CA MET A 162 -11.08 -71.90 -6.11
C MET A 162 -10.43 -71.09 -7.22
N VAL A 163 -9.32 -70.44 -6.87
CA VAL A 163 -8.45 -69.74 -7.83
C VAL A 163 -7.32 -70.67 -8.26
N THR A 164 -7.10 -70.78 -9.57
CA THR A 164 -5.98 -71.56 -10.11
C THR A 164 -4.65 -70.85 -9.85
N LYS A 165 -3.56 -71.60 -9.65
CA LYS A 165 -2.21 -71.04 -9.46
C LYS A 165 -1.81 -70.10 -10.60
N VAL A 166 -2.14 -70.47 -11.83
CA VAL A 166 -1.91 -69.67 -13.03
C VAL A 166 -2.65 -68.33 -12.95
N GLN A 167 -3.93 -68.33 -12.55
CA GLN A 167 -4.70 -67.10 -12.39
C GLN A 167 -4.16 -66.21 -11.28
N GLN A 168 -3.70 -66.80 -10.17
CA GLN A 168 -3.03 -66.07 -9.09
C GLN A 168 -1.73 -65.40 -9.57
N GLU A 169 -0.91 -66.09 -10.36
CA GLU A 169 0.33 -65.54 -10.91
C GLU A 169 0.09 -64.40 -11.90
N ILE A 170 -0.89 -64.54 -12.80
CA ILE A 170 -1.29 -63.48 -13.74
C ILE A 170 -1.73 -62.23 -12.97
N MET A 171 -2.57 -62.40 -11.94
CA MET A 171 -3.03 -61.31 -11.10
C MET A 171 -1.85 -60.64 -10.37
N LEU A 172 -0.93 -61.44 -9.83
CA LEU A 172 0.26 -60.92 -9.14
C LEU A 172 1.15 -60.10 -10.08
N GLN A 173 1.43 -60.60 -11.29
CA GLN A 173 2.23 -59.87 -12.29
C GLN A 173 1.56 -58.55 -12.69
N ARG A 174 0.24 -58.52 -12.81
CA ARG A 174 -0.51 -57.29 -13.08
C ARG A 174 -0.35 -56.26 -11.96
N VAL A 175 -0.53 -56.69 -10.71
CA VAL A 175 -0.35 -55.80 -9.55
C VAL A 175 1.09 -55.29 -9.48
N MET A 176 2.08 -56.15 -9.71
CA MET A 176 3.49 -55.74 -9.75
C MET A 176 3.77 -54.71 -10.87
N SER A 177 3.18 -54.89 -12.06
CA SER A 177 3.29 -53.94 -13.17
C SER A 177 2.68 -52.57 -12.82
N GLN A 178 1.51 -52.56 -12.16
CA GLN A 178 0.87 -51.32 -11.70
C GLN A 178 1.73 -50.61 -10.65
N ILE A 179 2.28 -51.35 -9.68
CA ILE A 179 3.20 -50.79 -8.67
C ILE A 179 4.45 -50.20 -9.33
N ALA A 180 5.01 -50.89 -10.33
CA ALA A 180 6.17 -50.38 -11.07
C ALA A 180 5.86 -49.07 -11.81
N THR A 181 4.66 -48.96 -12.39
CA THR A 181 4.17 -47.73 -13.05
C THR A 181 4.05 -46.58 -12.04
N VAL A 182 3.35 -46.78 -10.92
CA VAL A 182 3.20 -45.76 -9.87
C VAL A 182 4.56 -45.32 -9.33
N LYS A 183 5.50 -46.25 -9.15
CA LYS A 183 6.86 -45.94 -8.71
C LYS A 183 7.61 -45.07 -9.72
N LYS A 184 7.47 -45.34 -11.02
CA LYS A 184 8.06 -44.50 -12.08
C LYS A 184 7.49 -43.09 -12.02
N ASP A 185 6.18 -42.95 -11.89
CA ASP A 185 5.52 -41.64 -11.82
C ASP A 185 5.97 -40.85 -10.58
N MET A 186 6.08 -41.51 -9.42
CA MET A 186 6.62 -40.91 -8.20
C MET A 186 8.04 -40.38 -8.40
N ILE A 187 8.92 -41.16 -9.05
CA ILE A 187 10.31 -40.75 -9.32
C ILE A 187 10.35 -39.56 -10.29
N ILE A 188 9.48 -39.54 -11.31
CA ILE A 188 9.39 -38.40 -12.26
C ILE A 188 8.95 -37.14 -11.52
N LEU A 189 7.92 -37.25 -10.67
CA LEU A 189 7.41 -36.14 -9.87
C LEU A 189 8.49 -35.59 -8.92
N GLU A 190 9.17 -36.48 -8.19
CA GLU A 190 10.20 -36.10 -7.22
C GLU A 190 11.46 -35.52 -7.87
N LYS A 191 11.90 -36.07 -9.02
CA LYS A 191 13.15 -35.63 -9.65
C LYS A 191 12.97 -34.50 -10.64
N SER A 192 11.94 -34.54 -11.49
CA SER A 192 11.78 -33.58 -12.59
C SER A 192 10.98 -32.38 -12.14
N GLU A 193 9.76 -32.59 -11.66
CA GLU A 193 8.82 -31.50 -11.39
C GLU A 193 9.21 -30.73 -10.13
N PHE A 194 9.54 -31.43 -9.04
CA PHE A 194 9.95 -30.78 -7.80
C PHE A 194 11.27 -29.99 -7.96
N SER A 195 12.26 -30.53 -8.68
CA SER A 195 13.51 -29.80 -8.96
C SER A 195 13.27 -28.56 -9.82
N THR A 196 12.37 -28.64 -10.80
CA THR A 196 12.01 -27.48 -11.63
C THR A 196 11.32 -26.41 -10.80
N LEU A 197 10.35 -26.79 -9.96
CA LEU A 197 9.66 -25.87 -9.06
C LEU A 197 10.61 -25.22 -8.06
N LEU A 198 11.56 -25.95 -7.48
CA LEU A 198 12.58 -25.38 -6.60
C LEU A 198 13.45 -24.35 -7.34
N ALA A 199 13.93 -24.67 -8.53
CA ALA A 199 14.75 -23.76 -9.33
C ALA A 199 13.98 -22.48 -9.72
N GLU A 200 12.70 -22.63 -10.11
CA GLU A 200 11.82 -21.48 -10.39
C GLU A 200 11.57 -20.64 -9.14
N ASN A 201 11.35 -21.27 -7.98
CA ASN A 201 11.15 -20.57 -6.72
C ASN A 201 12.39 -19.77 -6.30
N GLU A 202 13.58 -20.36 -6.40
CA GLU A 202 14.85 -19.68 -6.14
C GLU A 202 15.08 -18.51 -7.11
N LYS A 203 14.78 -18.71 -8.40
CA LYS A 203 14.85 -17.64 -9.40
C LYS A 203 13.92 -16.48 -9.07
N LEU A 204 12.66 -16.75 -8.72
CA LEU A 204 11.70 -15.74 -8.33
C LEU A 204 12.15 -14.98 -7.08
N LYS A 205 12.73 -15.68 -6.10
CA LYS A 205 13.29 -15.07 -4.90
C LYS A 205 14.43 -14.10 -5.22
N ILE A 206 15.33 -14.47 -6.13
CA ILE A 206 16.43 -13.60 -6.59
C ILE A 206 15.87 -12.36 -7.30
N GLN A 207 14.93 -12.54 -8.24
CA GLN A 207 14.30 -11.44 -8.96
C GLN A 207 13.57 -10.46 -8.02
N LEU A 208 12.88 -10.99 -7.00
CA LEU A 208 12.21 -10.17 -5.99
C LEU A 208 13.21 -9.35 -5.17
N LEU A 209 14.33 -9.95 -4.76
CA LEU A 209 15.40 -9.22 -4.06
C LEU A 209 16.02 -8.14 -4.94
N GLN A 210 16.25 -8.43 -6.23
CA GLN A 210 16.77 -7.45 -7.18
C GLN A 210 15.80 -6.28 -7.38
N LEU A 211 14.50 -6.54 -7.57
CA LEU A 211 13.47 -5.52 -7.67
C LEU A 211 13.37 -4.67 -6.41
N LYS A 212 13.50 -5.28 -5.23
CA LYS A 212 13.51 -4.55 -3.95
C LYS A 212 14.69 -3.57 -3.86
N VAL A 213 15.88 -4.00 -4.29
CA VAL A 213 17.08 -3.14 -4.31
C VAL A 213 16.90 -2.00 -5.32
N GLN A 214 16.43 -2.29 -6.54
CA GLN A 214 16.18 -1.28 -7.56
C GLN A 214 15.13 -0.25 -7.12
N LEU A 215 14.05 -0.70 -6.48
CA LEU A 215 13.01 0.20 -5.97
C LEU A 215 13.55 1.12 -4.86
N ALA A 216 14.37 0.57 -3.96
CA ALA A 216 15.00 1.37 -2.91
C ALA A 216 15.94 2.43 -3.50
N ASP A 217 16.73 2.08 -4.51
CA ASP A 217 17.62 3.00 -5.22
C ASP A 217 16.84 4.12 -5.91
N VAL A 218 15.82 3.77 -6.70
CA VAL A 218 14.94 4.75 -7.38
C VAL A 218 14.24 5.66 -6.37
N MET A 219 13.75 5.12 -5.26
CA MET A 219 13.11 5.91 -4.21
C MET A 219 14.10 6.89 -3.54
N ASN A 220 15.32 6.45 -3.27
CA ASN A 220 16.37 7.29 -2.69
C ASN A 220 16.82 8.39 -3.66
N LYS A 221 16.94 8.06 -4.94
CA LYS A 221 17.23 9.03 -5.99
C LYS A 221 16.11 10.08 -6.09
N LEU A 222 14.85 9.66 -6.22
CA LEU A 222 13.70 10.57 -6.27
C LEU A 222 13.60 11.45 -5.02
N ARG A 223 13.87 10.90 -3.84
CA ARG A 223 13.92 11.68 -2.59
C ARG A 223 15.01 12.74 -2.65
N SER A 224 16.21 12.38 -3.09
CA SER A 224 17.34 13.31 -3.19
C SER A 224 17.06 14.40 -4.22
N ASP A 225 16.51 14.04 -5.38
CA ASP A 225 16.11 14.96 -6.44
C ASP A 225 15.04 15.94 -5.93
N THR A 226 14.03 15.46 -5.19
CA THR A 226 12.97 16.31 -4.63
C THR A 226 13.52 17.28 -3.57
N ILE A 227 14.41 16.82 -2.70
CA ILE A 227 15.04 17.69 -1.69
C ILE A 227 15.89 18.76 -2.38
N LEU A 228 16.66 18.39 -3.41
CA LEU A 228 17.45 19.34 -4.18
C LEU A 228 16.56 20.38 -4.85
N ASP A 229 15.48 19.97 -5.53
CA ASP A 229 14.52 20.86 -6.18
C ASP A 229 13.89 21.85 -5.18
N MET A 230 13.42 21.34 -4.04
CA MET A 230 12.91 22.20 -2.95
C MET A 230 13.94 23.20 -2.45
N ASN A 231 15.22 22.79 -2.32
CA ASN A 231 16.28 23.68 -1.87
C ASN A 231 16.61 24.76 -2.91
N LEU A 232 16.61 24.40 -4.20
CA LEU A 232 16.80 25.35 -5.29
C LEU A 232 15.66 26.37 -5.33
N GLU A 233 14.41 25.93 -5.27
CA GLU A 233 13.26 26.84 -5.27
C GLU A 233 13.23 27.71 -3.99
N LYS A 234 13.59 27.15 -2.84
CA LYS A 234 13.76 27.93 -1.60
C LYS A 234 14.85 28.99 -1.73
N SER A 235 15.95 28.71 -2.42
CA SER A 235 17.00 29.68 -2.70
C SER A 235 16.48 30.78 -3.62
N ARG A 236 15.78 30.41 -4.71
CA ARG A 236 15.18 31.34 -5.66
C ARG A 236 14.18 32.29 -4.99
N VAL A 237 13.33 31.77 -4.11
CA VAL A 237 12.38 32.59 -3.33
C VAL A 237 13.11 33.55 -2.39
N LYS A 238 14.21 33.13 -1.76
CA LYS A 238 15.01 34.01 -0.89
C LYS A 238 15.68 35.12 -1.69
N GLU A 239 16.23 34.81 -2.86
CA GLU A 239 16.86 35.78 -3.76
C GLU A 239 15.85 36.84 -4.20
N LEU A 240 14.68 36.41 -4.71
CA LEU A 240 13.59 37.33 -5.06
C LEU A 240 13.15 38.18 -3.88
N LYS A 241 13.03 37.60 -2.67
CA LYS A 241 12.69 38.37 -1.47
C LYS A 241 13.73 39.44 -1.17
N ALA A 242 15.02 39.12 -1.26
CA ALA A 242 16.11 40.06 -1.05
C ALA A 242 16.10 41.19 -2.09
N GLU A 243 15.83 40.87 -3.36
CA GLU A 243 15.66 41.87 -4.42
C GLU A 243 14.47 42.80 -4.13
N HIS A 244 13.34 42.26 -3.70
CA HIS A 244 12.17 43.05 -3.31
C HIS A 244 12.45 43.95 -2.10
N GLU A 245 13.14 43.44 -1.07
CA GLU A 245 13.56 44.24 0.09
C GLU A 245 14.52 45.36 -0.31
N LYS A 246 15.47 45.08 -1.20
CA LYS A 246 16.38 46.09 -1.74
C LYS A 246 15.63 47.19 -2.48
N LYS A 247 14.72 46.82 -3.38
CA LYS A 247 13.90 47.77 -4.14
C LYS A 247 13.02 48.62 -3.22
N LEU A 248 12.46 48.01 -2.17
CA LEU A 248 11.67 48.74 -1.17
C LEU A 248 12.53 49.73 -0.37
N LEU A 249 13.79 49.37 -0.08
CA LEU A 249 14.73 50.26 0.59
C LEU A 249 15.16 51.42 -0.32
N GLU A 250 15.44 51.13 -1.59
CA GLU A 250 15.74 52.14 -2.62
C GLU A 250 14.58 53.15 -2.73
N THR A 251 13.35 52.69 -2.92
CA THR A 251 12.19 53.61 -3.00
C THR A 251 11.96 54.39 -1.72
N ARG A 252 12.22 53.79 -0.56
CA ARG A 252 12.14 54.50 0.73
C ARG A 252 13.19 55.61 0.83
N ASN A 253 14.42 55.35 0.37
CA ASN A 253 15.48 56.35 0.34
C ASN A 253 15.13 57.48 -0.62
N ASP A 254 14.63 57.17 -1.83
CA ASP A 254 14.21 58.17 -2.80
C ASP A 254 13.10 59.08 -2.24
N ILE A 255 12.09 58.52 -1.55
CA ILE A 255 11.04 59.30 -0.88
C ILE A 255 11.61 60.20 0.20
N MET A 256 12.58 59.71 0.99
CA MET A 256 13.22 60.49 2.04
C MET A 256 14.03 61.65 1.46
N GLU A 257 14.73 61.43 0.36
CA GLU A 257 15.48 62.48 -0.36
C GLU A 257 14.53 63.55 -0.91
N MET A 258 13.46 63.16 -1.60
CA MET A 258 12.44 64.09 -2.10
C MET A 258 11.79 64.89 -0.96
N THR A 259 11.52 64.24 0.18
CA THR A 259 10.95 64.92 1.36
C THR A 259 11.92 65.96 1.92
N ALA A 260 13.20 65.62 2.02
CA ALA A 260 14.23 66.55 2.50
C ALA A 260 14.43 67.74 1.54
N GLU A 261 14.34 67.52 0.23
CA GLU A 261 14.36 68.59 -0.77
C GLU A 261 13.12 69.49 -0.66
N GLN A 262 11.93 68.89 -0.51
CA GLN A 262 10.69 69.62 -0.27
C GLN A 262 10.77 70.48 1.00
N ASP A 263 11.30 69.96 2.10
CA ASP A 263 11.50 70.71 3.35
C ASP A 263 12.47 71.89 3.18
N ARG A 264 13.54 71.72 2.40
CA ARG A 264 14.45 72.82 2.05
C ARG A 264 13.74 73.91 1.25
N HIS A 265 12.94 73.53 0.25
CA HIS A 265 12.15 74.50 -0.51
C HIS A 265 11.13 75.22 0.38
N LEU A 266 10.43 74.48 1.25
CA LEU A 266 9.46 75.03 2.18
C LEU A 266 10.12 76.03 3.13
N THR A 267 11.23 75.66 3.78
CA THR A 267 11.97 76.56 4.68
C THR A 267 12.47 77.81 3.96
N GLN A 268 12.98 77.69 2.73
CA GLN A 268 13.37 78.84 1.92
C GLN A 268 12.17 79.76 1.62
N THR A 269 11.01 79.21 1.26
CA THR A 269 9.81 80.02 1.02
C THR A 269 9.31 80.70 2.29
N ASN A 270 9.32 80.03 3.44
CA ASN A 270 8.96 80.63 4.72
C ASN A 270 9.86 81.81 5.07
N MET A 271 11.19 81.67 4.91
CA MET A 271 12.13 82.76 5.16
C MET A 271 11.90 83.96 4.23
N LYS A 272 11.53 83.73 2.97
CA LYS A 272 11.14 84.80 2.04
C LYS A 272 9.87 85.50 2.50
N ILE A 273 8.83 84.74 2.87
CA ILE A 273 7.57 85.28 3.40
C ILE A 273 7.85 86.14 4.64
N ASP A 274 8.64 85.64 5.60
CA ASP A 274 8.96 86.38 6.82
C ASP A 274 9.71 87.69 6.51
N THR A 275 10.63 87.67 5.55
CA THR A 275 11.36 88.86 5.10
C THR A 275 10.43 89.87 4.42
N GLU A 276 9.54 89.42 3.54
CA GLU A 276 8.55 90.28 2.89
C GLU A 276 7.54 90.86 3.89
N VAL A 277 7.08 90.06 4.86
CA VAL A 277 6.19 90.51 5.94
C VAL A 277 6.88 91.56 6.81
N ALA A 278 8.15 91.35 7.19
CA ALA A 278 8.93 92.35 7.91
C ALA A 278 9.12 93.63 7.08
N GLY A 279 9.43 93.50 5.79
CA GLY A 279 9.54 94.61 4.85
C GLY A 279 8.25 95.42 4.74
N LEU A 280 7.12 94.75 4.48
CA LEU A 280 5.80 95.37 4.44
C LEU A 280 5.44 96.03 5.78
N LYS A 281 5.78 95.42 6.92
CA LYS A 281 5.57 96.02 8.23
C LYS A 281 6.38 97.31 8.41
N THR A 282 7.66 97.34 8.03
CA THR A 282 8.48 98.56 8.09
C THR A 282 7.93 99.66 7.17
N MET A 283 7.48 99.30 5.97
CA MET A 283 6.85 100.23 5.02
C MET A 283 5.52 100.78 5.54
N LEU A 284 4.73 99.94 6.22
CA LEU A 284 3.50 100.35 6.87
C LEU A 284 3.78 101.31 8.04
N GLU A 285 4.78 101.01 8.86
CA GLU A 285 5.21 101.87 9.96
C GLU A 285 5.73 103.21 9.45
N SER A 286 6.53 103.23 8.37
CA SER A 286 6.98 104.48 7.75
C SER A 286 5.82 105.29 7.18
N HIS A 287 4.86 104.64 6.50
CA HIS A 287 3.68 105.32 5.97
C HIS A 287 2.80 105.91 7.09
N LYS A 288 2.66 105.20 8.22
CA LYS A 288 1.96 105.71 9.41
C LYS A 288 2.67 106.96 9.97
N LEU A 289 4.00 106.92 10.08
CA LEU A 289 4.79 108.06 10.55
C LEU A 289 4.68 109.25 9.59
N ASP A 290 4.71 109.04 8.28
CA ASP A 290 4.57 110.11 7.29
C ASP A 290 3.17 110.71 7.32
N THR A 291 2.12 109.88 7.43
CA THR A 291 0.75 110.37 7.63
C THR A 291 0.63 111.25 8.87
N ILE A 292 1.26 110.86 9.99
CA ILE A 292 1.29 111.67 11.22
C ILE A 292 2.04 113.00 10.98
N LYS A 293 3.18 112.99 10.27
CA LYS A 293 3.92 114.21 9.93
C LYS A 293 3.11 115.15 9.04
N TYR A 294 2.48 114.65 7.97
CA TYR A 294 1.65 115.45 7.07
C TYR A 294 0.41 116.00 7.80
N LEU A 295 -0.20 115.21 8.69
CA LEU A 295 -1.31 115.67 9.54
C LEU A 295 -0.86 116.81 10.45
N ALA A 296 0.24 116.63 11.20
CA ALA A 296 0.79 117.67 12.07
C ALA A 296 1.15 118.95 11.29
N GLY A 297 1.75 118.80 10.11
CA GLY A 297 2.04 119.91 9.20
C GLY A 297 0.78 120.64 8.76
N SER A 298 -0.27 119.92 8.34
CA SER A 298 -1.53 120.52 7.90
C SER A 298 -2.29 121.25 9.01
N VAL A 299 -2.31 120.70 10.24
CA VAL A 299 -2.91 121.36 11.41
C VAL A 299 -2.11 122.60 11.80
N PHE A 300 -0.77 122.52 11.77
CA PHE A 300 0.09 123.67 12.08
C PHE A 300 -0.04 124.79 11.03
N THR A 301 -0.13 124.46 9.74
CA THR A 301 -0.37 125.47 8.70
C THR A 301 -1.77 126.07 8.81
N CYS A 302 -2.79 125.26 9.09
CA CYS A 302 -4.15 125.75 9.36
C CYS A 302 -4.18 126.71 10.57
N LEU A 303 -3.56 126.32 11.69
CA LEU A 303 -3.41 127.18 12.87
C LEU A 303 -2.66 128.48 12.54
N THR A 304 -1.59 128.41 11.74
CA THR A 304 -0.82 129.58 11.31
C THR A 304 -1.68 130.53 10.47
N VAL A 305 -2.50 130.00 9.54
CA VAL A 305 -3.44 130.80 8.75
C VAL A 305 -4.49 131.44 9.64
N VAL A 306 -5.10 130.70 10.57
CA VAL A 306 -6.09 131.23 11.53
C VAL A 306 -5.48 132.33 12.41
N LEU A 307 -4.27 132.14 12.93
CA LEU A 307 -3.55 133.17 13.70
C LEU A 307 -3.16 134.38 12.83
N GLY A 308 -2.79 134.17 11.57
CA GLY A 308 -2.54 135.22 10.60
C GLY A 308 -3.78 136.08 10.32
N PHE A 309 -4.94 135.44 10.13
CA PHE A 309 -6.23 136.14 10.00
C PHE A 309 -6.62 136.87 11.28
N TYR A 310 -6.43 136.25 12.46
CA TYR A 310 -6.69 136.89 13.75
C TYR A 310 -5.84 138.16 13.94
N ARG A 311 -4.60 138.18 13.44
CA ARG A 311 -3.69 139.34 13.51
C ARG A 311 -4.06 140.50 12.58
N ILE A 312 -4.85 140.25 11.53
CA ILE A 312 -5.31 141.28 10.57
C ILE A 312 -6.70 141.84 10.95
N TRP A 313 -7.43 141.16 11.84
CA TRP A 313 -8.74 141.57 12.34
C TRP A 313 -8.68 142.33 13.68
N MET A 314 -7.50 142.43 14.30
CA MET A 314 -7.22 143.24 15.50
C MET A 314 -6.43 144.50 15.13
#